data_AF-A0A379V1W1-F1
#
_entry.id   AF-A0A379V1W1-F1
#
_cell.length_a   1.000
_cell.length_b   1.000
_cell.length_c   1.000
_cell.angle_alpha   90.00
_cell.angle_beta   90.00
_cell.angle_gamma   90.00
#
_symmetry.space_group_name_H-M   'P 1'
#
loop_
_entity.id
_entity.type
_entity.pdbx_description
1 polymer ?
#
loop_
_entity_poly.entity_id
_entity_poly.type
_entity_poly.pdbx_seq_one_letter_code
_entity_poly.pdbx_strand_id
1 'polypeptide(L)'
;MKRFAFALWLSAISLNAYADSANCHQKANTPESIAATMDQALQLKQQLNSQSDPVVILVRQGQDMSSRHLTWSHAGYAMRQPNGDWRVYHNLNTCEPLNQRSIYKVCMSFWLMTW
;
A
#
# COMPACT_ATOMS: atom_id res chain seq x y z
N MET A 1 -36.48 -14.05 31.46
CA MET A 1 -36.38 -14.88 30.23
C MET A 1 -36.24 -14.07 28.94
N LYS A 2 -36.88 -12.90 28.76
CA LYS A 2 -36.73 -12.08 27.53
C LYS A 2 -35.38 -11.34 27.35
N ARG A 3 -34.62 -11.13 28.44
CA ARG A 3 -33.30 -10.43 28.40
C ARG A 3 -32.16 -11.31 27.88
N PHE A 4 -32.26 -12.63 28.01
CA PHE A 4 -31.26 -13.56 27.47
C PHE A 4 -31.40 -13.78 25.95
N ALA A 5 -32.59 -13.54 25.38
CA ALA A 5 -32.81 -13.67 23.94
C ALA A 5 -32.10 -12.55 23.14
N PHE A 6 -31.94 -11.36 23.71
CA PHE A 6 -31.24 -10.25 23.05
C PHE A 6 -29.72 -10.44 23.00
N ALA A 7 -29.13 -11.05 24.04
CA ALA A 7 -27.70 -11.30 24.08
C ALA A 7 -27.23 -12.36 23.05
N LEU A 8 -28.12 -13.30 22.71
CA LEU A 8 -27.85 -14.32 21.68
C LEU A 8 -27.93 -13.77 20.25
N TRP A 9 -28.57 -12.61 20.05
CA TRP A 9 -28.78 -12.01 18.73
C TRP A 9 -27.60 -11.10 18.31
N LEU A 10 -26.87 -10.52 19.27
CA LEU A 10 -25.70 -9.68 18.96
C LEU A 10 -24.44 -10.47 18.60
N SER A 11 -24.32 -11.75 18.97
CA SER A 11 -23.15 -12.57 18.69
C SER A 11 -23.13 -13.16 17.27
N ALA A 12 -24.25 -13.09 16.52
CA ALA A 12 -24.39 -13.72 15.21
C ALA A 12 -23.91 -12.87 14.01
N ILE A 13 -23.49 -11.61 14.22
CA ILE A 13 -23.14 -10.67 13.12
C ILE A 13 -21.62 -10.44 13.02
N SER A 14 -20.82 -11.35 13.56
CA SER A 14 -19.36 -11.34 13.36
C SER A 14 -19.00 -11.88 11.96
N LEU A 15 -19.46 -11.21 10.90
CA LEU A 15 -18.98 -11.49 9.55
C LEU A 15 -17.50 -11.09 9.50
N ASN A 16 -16.62 -12.08 9.42
CA ASN A 16 -15.23 -11.84 9.08
C ASN A 16 -15.20 -11.16 7.71
N ALA A 17 -14.78 -9.90 7.67
CA ALA A 17 -14.49 -9.21 6.42
C ALA A 17 -13.24 -9.85 5.81
N TYR A 18 -13.43 -10.92 5.04
CA TYR A 18 -12.39 -11.47 4.20
C TYR A 18 -12.17 -10.48 3.05
N ALA A 19 -11.02 -9.80 3.07
CA ALA A 19 -10.51 -9.21 1.84
C ALA A 19 -10.19 -10.37 0.90
N ASP A 20 -10.83 -10.41 -0.27
CA ASP A 20 -10.54 -11.40 -1.30
C ASP A 20 -9.11 -11.14 -1.84
N SER A 21 -8.13 -11.75 -1.18
CA SER A 21 -6.74 -11.79 -1.62
C SER A 21 -6.45 -13.03 -2.47
N ALA A 22 -7.46 -13.89 -2.72
CA ALA A 22 -7.28 -15.17 -3.39
C ALA A 22 -6.94 -15.03 -4.88
N ASN A 23 -7.11 -13.83 -5.44
CA ASN A 23 -6.82 -13.51 -6.83
C ASN A 23 -5.47 -12.78 -6.99
N CYS A 24 -4.41 -13.24 -6.33
CA CYS A 24 -3.07 -12.71 -6.60
C CYS A 24 -2.44 -13.38 -7.84
N HIS A 25 -2.81 -12.88 -9.02
CA HIS A 25 -2.12 -13.24 -10.25
C HIS A 25 -0.90 -12.33 -10.45
N GLN A 26 0.30 -12.92 -10.45
CA GLN A 26 1.51 -12.21 -10.87
C GLN A 26 1.36 -11.73 -12.32
N LYS A 27 1.15 -10.42 -12.48
CA LYS A 27 1.15 -9.78 -13.79
C LYS A 27 2.58 -9.39 -14.15
N ALA A 28 3.08 -9.93 -15.25
CA ALA A 28 4.35 -9.49 -15.80
C ALA A 28 4.22 -8.05 -16.33
N ASN A 29 5.20 -7.22 -16.00
CA ASN A 29 5.30 -5.86 -16.53
C ASN A 29 5.92 -5.88 -17.92
N THR A 30 5.47 -5.00 -18.82
CA THR A 30 6.10 -4.83 -20.13
C THR A 30 7.32 -3.92 -20.02
N PRO A 31 8.27 -3.95 -20.97
CA PRO A 31 9.39 -3.01 -20.98
C PRO A 31 8.94 -1.54 -20.93
N GLU A 32 7.86 -1.21 -21.63
CA GLU A 32 7.30 0.14 -21.69
C GLU A 32 6.74 0.57 -20.34
N SER A 33 6.04 -0.33 -19.63
CA SER A 33 5.49 -0.02 -18.30
C SER A 33 6.62 0.13 -17.27
N ILE A 34 7.71 -0.63 -17.40
CA ILE A 34 8.90 -0.48 -16.57
C ILE A 34 9.56 0.88 -16.81
N ALA A 35 9.75 1.26 -18.08
CA ALA A 35 10.35 2.56 -18.45
C ALA A 35 9.51 3.74 -17.91
N ALA A 36 8.19 3.72 -18.14
CA ALA A 36 7.30 4.75 -17.63
C ALA A 36 7.35 4.87 -16.09
N THR A 37 7.48 3.74 -15.39
CA THR A 37 7.61 3.77 -13.93
C THR A 37 8.97 4.31 -13.48
N MET A 38 10.05 4.01 -14.20
CA MET A 38 11.37 4.59 -13.92
C MET A 38 11.35 6.12 -14.06
N ASP A 39 10.67 6.65 -15.08
CA ASP A 39 10.51 8.09 -15.27
C ASP A 39 9.73 8.74 -14.11
N GLN A 40 8.63 8.12 -13.68
CA GLN A 40 7.88 8.58 -12.50
C GLN A 40 8.74 8.52 -11.22
N ALA A 41 9.57 7.49 -11.07
CA ALA A 41 10.46 7.35 -9.92
C ALA A 41 11.51 8.47 -9.89
N LEU A 42 11.99 8.90 -11.05
CA LEU A 42 12.92 10.03 -11.18
C LEU A 42 12.23 11.35 -10.78
N GLN A 43 11.01 11.59 -11.27
CA GLN A 43 10.23 12.78 -10.91
C GLN A 43 9.94 12.83 -9.41
N LEU A 44 9.54 11.71 -8.82
CA LEU A 44 9.33 11.61 -7.38
C LEU A 44 10.64 11.89 -6.61
N LYS A 45 11.79 11.38 -7.07
CA LYS A 45 13.09 11.68 -6.45
C LYS A 45 13.39 13.17 -6.47
N GLN A 46 13.10 13.85 -7.59
CA GLN A 46 13.29 15.30 -7.70
C GLN A 46 12.39 16.06 -6.73
N GLN A 47 11.12 15.67 -6.63
CA GLN A 47 10.16 16.26 -5.66
C GLN A 47 10.57 16.03 -4.22
N LEU A 48 11.10 14.85 -3.90
CA LEU A 48 11.63 14.55 -2.57
C LEU A 48 12.86 15.40 -2.25
N ASN A 49 13.76 15.57 -3.22
CA ASN A 49 14.95 16.41 -3.05
C ASN A 49 14.61 17.90 -2.82
N SER A 50 13.42 18.37 -3.22
CA SER A 50 12.97 19.73 -2.91
C SER A 50 12.34 19.86 -1.52
N GLN A 51 12.09 18.76 -0.80
CA GLN A 51 11.54 18.81 0.55
C GLN A 51 12.66 19.04 1.57
N SER A 52 12.39 19.90 2.55
CA SER A 52 13.29 20.10 3.70
C SER A 52 13.13 19.01 4.77
N ASP A 53 11.95 18.41 4.85
CA ASP A 53 11.64 17.44 5.89
C ASP A 53 12.41 16.12 5.69
N PRO A 54 12.95 15.53 6.76
CA PRO A 54 13.73 14.29 6.66
C PRO A 54 12.84 13.05 6.46
N VAL A 55 11.53 13.17 6.71
CA VAL A 55 10.55 12.11 6.54
C VAL A 55 9.30 12.69 5.89
N VAL A 56 8.83 12.06 4.82
CA VAL A 56 7.58 12.44 4.16
C VAL A 56 6.68 11.23 3.97
N ILE A 57 5.37 11.48 3.96
CA ILE A 57 4.37 10.47 3.61
C ILE A 57 4.19 10.49 2.10
N LEU A 58 4.31 9.31 1.48
CA LEU A 58 3.98 9.09 0.09
C LEU A 58 2.60 8.46 0.00
N VAL A 59 1.74 9.02 -0.84
CA VAL A 59 0.41 8.46 -1.13
C VAL A 59 0.25 8.27 -2.63
N ARG A 60 -0.49 7.22 -3.03
CA ARG A 60 -0.79 6.95 -4.44
C ARG A 60 -2.20 6.44 -4.61
N GLN A 61 -2.80 6.75 -5.76
CA GLN A 61 -4.08 6.23 -6.20
C GLN A 61 -3.84 5.25 -7.35
N GLY A 62 -3.58 3.98 -7.02
CA GLY A 62 -3.44 2.91 -8.02
C GLY A 62 -4.75 2.23 -8.38
N GLN A 63 -5.74 2.31 -7.49
CA GLN A 63 -7.07 1.71 -7.65
C GLN A 63 -8.13 2.73 -7.24
N ASP A 64 -9.33 2.63 -7.82
CA ASP A 64 -10.46 3.42 -7.36
C ASP A 64 -10.92 2.92 -5.99
N MET A 65 -10.92 3.82 -5.02
CA MET A 65 -11.29 3.58 -3.62
C MET A 65 -12.53 4.38 -3.20
N SER A 66 -13.25 4.96 -4.16
CA SER A 66 -14.43 5.79 -3.96
C SER A 66 -15.53 5.07 -3.15
N SER A 67 -15.73 3.77 -3.39
CA SER A 67 -16.69 2.93 -2.65
C SER A 67 -16.39 2.82 -1.15
N ARG A 68 -15.15 3.11 -0.74
CA ARG A 68 -14.70 3.13 0.64
C ARG A 68 -14.49 4.55 1.17
N HIS A 69 -14.88 5.58 0.41
CA HIS A 69 -14.66 6.99 0.72
C HIS A 69 -13.18 7.35 0.95
N LEU A 70 -12.27 6.69 0.23
CA LEU A 70 -10.84 6.98 0.29
C LEU A 70 -10.33 7.52 -1.06
N THR A 71 -9.41 8.47 -1.01
CA THR A 71 -8.76 9.05 -2.21
C THR A 71 -7.58 8.21 -2.68
N TRP A 72 -6.84 7.61 -1.75
CA TRP A 72 -5.60 6.88 -2.04
C TRP A 72 -5.76 5.40 -1.70
N SER A 73 -5.21 4.54 -2.55
CA SER A 73 -5.20 3.09 -2.31
C SER A 73 -4.00 2.64 -1.48
N HIS A 74 -2.90 3.43 -1.47
CA HIS A 74 -1.69 3.07 -0.75
C HIS A 74 -0.99 4.27 -0.13
N ALA A 75 -0.28 3.99 0.96
CA ALA A 75 0.60 4.93 1.63
C ALA A 75 1.92 4.26 2.04
N GLY A 76 2.99 5.04 2.03
CA GLY A 76 4.32 4.66 2.51
C GLY A 76 5.06 5.86 3.08
N TYR A 77 6.29 5.65 3.54
CA TYR A 77 7.15 6.71 4.05
C TYR A 77 8.42 6.77 3.23
N ALA A 78 8.87 7.97 2.88
CA ALA A 78 10.22 8.19 2.38
C ALA A 78 11.04 8.89 3.46
N MET A 79 12.20 8.33 3.77
CA MET A 79 13.12 8.86 4.78
C MET A 79 14.45 9.19 4.15
N ARG A 80 14.91 10.42 4.37
CA ARG A 80 16.23 10.89 3.94
C ARG A 80 17.30 10.23 4.81
N GLN A 81 18.29 9.65 4.15
CA GLN A 81 19.42 8.98 4.78
C GLN A 81 20.55 9.98 5.05
N PRO A 82 21.52 9.67 5.94
CA PRO A 82 22.64 10.57 6.22
C PRO A 82 23.50 10.92 5.00
N ASN A 83 23.55 10.04 4.00
CA ASN A 83 24.27 10.29 2.74
C ASN A 83 23.46 11.14 1.72
N GLY A 84 22.28 11.63 2.11
CA GLY A 84 21.40 12.44 1.27
C GLY A 84 20.43 11.66 0.38
N ASP A 85 20.57 10.32 0.28
CA ASP A 85 19.66 9.49 -0.50
C ASP A 85 18.30 9.30 0.18
N TRP A 86 17.29 8.92 -0.61
CA TRP A 86 15.96 8.59 -0.11
C TRP A 86 15.75 7.09 -0.02
N ARG A 87 15.10 6.67 1.07
CA ARG A 87 14.71 5.28 1.29
C ARG A 87 13.20 5.20 1.50
N VAL A 88 12.55 4.35 0.72
CA VAL A 88 11.11 4.14 0.82
C VAL A 88 10.82 2.93 1.70
N TYR A 89 9.90 3.11 2.63
CA TYR A 89 9.36 2.08 3.51
C TYR A 89 7.89 1.90 3.18
N HIS A 90 7.54 0.72 2.70
CA HIS A 90 6.19 0.41 2.24
C HIS A 90 5.67 -0.84 2.95
N ASN A 91 4.42 -0.78 3.39
CA ASN A 91 3.74 -1.92 3.96
C ASN A 91 3.19 -2.81 2.84
N LEU A 92 3.79 -3.98 2.65
CA LEU A 92 3.36 -4.93 1.63
C LEU A 92 2.71 -6.15 2.30
N ASN A 93 1.73 -6.70 1.60
CA ASN A 93 1.17 -8.01 1.90
C ASN A 93 1.80 -9.02 0.96
N THR A 94 2.22 -10.18 1.48
CA THR A 94 2.59 -11.32 0.63
C THR A 94 1.35 -11.97 0.05
N CYS A 95 1.45 -12.48 -1.18
CA CYS A 95 0.39 -13.27 -1.79
C CYS A 95 0.48 -14.71 -1.33
N GLU A 96 -0.46 -15.14 -0.48
CA GLU A 96 -0.70 -16.52 0.00
C GLU A 96 0.51 -17.33 0.55
N PRO A 97 0.29 -18.36 1.38
CA PRO A 97 -0.95 -18.76 2.05
C PRO A 97 -1.17 -18.04 3.40
N LEU A 98 -0.19 -17.24 3.87
CA LEU A 98 -0.22 -16.64 5.20
C LEU A 98 -0.54 -15.13 5.20
N ASN A 99 -0.71 -14.49 4.03
CA ASN A 99 -1.04 -13.07 3.85
C ASN A 99 -0.30 -12.17 4.86
N GLN A 100 1.01 -12.35 4.96
CA GLN A 100 1.81 -11.67 5.96
C GLN A 100 1.99 -10.22 5.56
N ARG A 101 1.78 -9.33 6.54
CA ARG A 101 1.92 -7.89 6.38
C ARG A 101 3.18 -7.44 7.07
N SER A 102 4.10 -6.81 6.33
CA SER A 102 5.35 -6.30 6.89
C SER A 102 5.80 -5.01 6.20
N ILE A 103 6.62 -4.24 6.91
CA ILE A 103 7.27 -3.05 6.36
C ILE A 103 8.55 -3.47 5.66
N TYR A 104 8.62 -3.19 4.36
CA TYR A 104 9.78 -3.48 3.54
C TYR A 104 10.49 -2.20 3.13
N LYS A 105 11.83 -2.27 3.11
CA LYS A 105 12.66 -1.28 2.42
C LYS A 105 12.60 -1.58 0.92
N VAL A 106 12.08 -0.63 0.14
CA VAL A 106 11.91 -0.80 -1.31
C VAL A 106 12.56 0.36 -2.07
N CYS A 107 12.90 0.09 -3.33
CA CYS A 107 13.28 1.14 -4.26
C CYS A 107 12.06 1.99 -4.63
N MET A 108 12.29 3.25 -4.99
CA MET A 108 11.22 4.18 -5.35
C MET A 108 10.35 3.68 -6.52
N SER A 109 10.98 3.09 -7.53
CA SER A 109 10.28 2.49 -8.67
C SER A 109 9.42 1.30 -8.26
N PHE A 110 9.88 0.49 -7.31
CA PHE A 110 9.09 -0.62 -6.78
C PHE A 110 7.85 -0.12 -6.01
N TRP A 111 7.95 1.00 -5.29
CA TRP A 111 6.80 1.65 -4.68
C TRP A 111 5.76 2.12 -5.71
N LEU A 112 6.19 2.48 -6.92
CA LEU A 112 5.28 2.85 -8.02
C LEU A 112 4.71 1.64 -8.76
N MET A 113 5.46 0.54 -8.87
CA MET A 113 5.07 -0.68 -9.60
C MET A 113 4.14 -1.62 -8.83
N THR A 114 4.04 -1.47 -7.51
CA THR A 114 3.17 -2.35 -6.71
C THR A 114 1.68 -2.03 -6.97
N TRP A 115 0.80 -2.98 -6.67
CA TRP A 115 -0.59 -3.12 -7.16
C TRP A 115 -1.57 -1.96 -6.99
#